data_AF-A0A6J4RJU3-F1
#
_entry.id   AF-A0A6J4RJU3-F1
#
_cell.length_a   1.000
_cell.length_b   1.000
_cell.length_c   1.000
_cell.angle_alpha   90.00
_cell.angle_beta   90.00
_cell.angle_gamma   90.00
#
_symmetry.space_group_name_H-M   'P 1'
#
loop_
_entity.id
_entity.type
_entity.pdbx_description
1 polymer ?
#
loop_
_entity_poly.entity_id
_entity_poly.type
_entity_poly.pdbx_seq_one_letter_code
_entity_poly.pdbx_strand_id
1 'polypeptide(L)' 'SGREISMTHTEIDSRFEGKGIGSGLARGALDDVRSRELSVLPHCSFISGYIQRHDEYLELVPTDRRAEFGL' A
#
# COMPACT_ATOMS: atom_id res chain seq x y z
N SER A 1 13.39 14.47 8.77
CA SER A 1 12.22 14.91 8.00
C SER A 1 11.69 13.72 7.22
N GLY A 2 10.66 13.03 7.71
CA GLY A 2 10.08 11.87 7.02
C GLY A 2 8.73 12.25 6.44
N ARG A 3 8.61 12.25 5.11
CA ARG A 3 7.33 12.40 4.38
C ARG A 3 6.88 11.05 3.77
N GLU A 4 7.37 9.96 4.34
CA GLU A 4 7.19 8.60 3.84
C GLU A 4 6.61 7.71 4.94
N ILE A 5 5.65 6.87 4.58
CA ILE A 5 5.10 5.82 5.43
C ILE A 5 5.55 4.47 4.87
N SER A 6 6.26 3.70 5.70
CA SER A 6 6.64 2.33 5.37
C SER A 6 5.51 1.38 5.77
N MET A 7 4.91 0.71 4.78
CA MET A 7 3.88 -0.30 5.01
C MET A 7 4.55 -1.67 4.99
N THR A 8 4.91 -2.15 6.18
CA THR A 8 5.75 -3.34 6.34
C THR A 8 4.97 -4.65 6.37
N HIS A 9 3.73 -4.62 6.84
CA HIS A 9 2.92 -5.83 6.96
C HIS A 9 1.42 -5.54 6.93
N THR A 10 0.61 -6.55 6.61
CA THR A 10 -0.85 -6.52 6.70
C THR A 10 -1.31 -7.89 7.18
N GLU A 11 -2.06 -7.91 8.27
CA GLU A 11 -2.63 -9.13 8.84
C GLU A 11 -4.14 -9.06 8.80
N ILE A 12 -4.74 -10.20 8.51
CA ILE A 12 -6.18 -10.43 8.64
C ILE A 12 -6.29 -11.72 9.43
N ASP A 13 -7.12 -11.70 10.47
CA ASP A 13 -7.43 -12.94 11.17
C ASP A 13 -8.09 -13.92 10.18
N SER A 14 -7.62 -15.17 10.18
CA SER A 14 -7.99 -16.19 9.18
C SER A 14 -9.50 -16.43 9.09
N ARG A 15 -10.26 -16.17 10.16
CA ARG A 15 -11.75 -16.25 10.16
C ARG A 15 -12.42 -15.23 9.22
N PHE A 16 -11.65 -14.25 8.76
CA PHE A 16 -12.09 -13.13 7.93
C PHE A 16 -11.41 -13.08 6.56
N GLU A 17 -10.52 -14.03 6.25
CA GLU A 17 -9.92 -14.17 4.92
C GLU A 17 -10.99 -14.43 3.83
N GLY A 18 -10.67 -14.07 2.59
CA GLY A 18 -11.56 -14.25 1.44
C GLY A 18 -12.79 -13.33 1.39
N LYS A 19 -12.99 -12.46 2.40
CA LYS A 19 -14.15 -11.56 2.48
C LYS A 19 -13.88 -10.13 1.97
N GLY A 20 -12.75 -9.92 1.30
CA GLY A 20 -12.36 -8.60 0.77
C GLY A 20 -11.87 -7.58 1.80
N ILE A 21 -11.74 -7.96 3.08
CA ILE A 21 -11.34 -7.06 4.17
C ILE A 21 -9.93 -6.50 3.94
N GLY A 22 -9.00 -7.32 3.44
CA GLY A 22 -7.64 -6.88 3.11
C GLY A 22 -7.62 -5.75 2.08
N SER A 23 -8.43 -5.88 1.03
CA SER A 23 -8.55 -4.83 0.01
C SER A 23 -9.15 -3.55 0.59
N GLY A 24 -10.11 -3.67 1.51
CA GLY A 24 -10.65 -2.52 2.24
C GLY A 24 -9.59 -1.81 3.10
N LEU A 25 -8.77 -2.58 3.82
CA LEU A 25 -7.66 -2.05 4.62
C LEU A 25 -6.61 -1.35 3.75
N ALA A 26 -6.18 -1.99 2.66
CA ALA A 26 -5.22 -1.40 1.73
C ALA A 26 -5.73 -0.08 1.15
N ARG A 27 -6.98 -0.08 0.64
CA ARG A 27 -7.61 1.12 0.08
C ARG A 27 -7.65 2.27 1.09
N GLY A 28 -8.19 2.02 2.28
CA GLY A 28 -8.33 3.05 3.30
C GLY A 28 -6.99 3.62 3.76
N ALA A 29 -5.98 2.77 3.92
CA ALA A 29 -4.64 3.22 4.31
C ALA A 29 -3.94 4.03 3.20
N LEU A 30 -4.05 3.62 1.94
CA LEU A 30 -3.47 4.36 0.81
C LEU A 30 -4.21 5.68 0.55
N ASP A 31 -5.52 5.72 0.75
CA ASP A 31 -6.31 6.95 0.71
C ASP A 31 -5.90 7.93 1.81
N ASP A 32 -5.62 7.45 3.03
CA ASP A 32 -5.10 8.28 4.13
C ASP A 32 -3.74 8.88 3.76
N VAL A 33 -2.80 8.07 3.26
CA VAL A 33 -1.48 8.53 2.78
C VAL A 33 -1.65 9.64 1.75
N ARG A 34 -2.50 9.42 0.73
CA ARG A 34 -2.78 10.41 -0.31
C ARG A 34 -3.31 11.71 0.30
N SER A 35 -4.29 11.62 1.19
CA SER A 35 -4.93 12.79 1.81
C SER A 35 -3.97 13.66 2.63
N ARG A 36 -2.86 13.05 3.09
CA ARG A 36 -1.81 13.69 3.88
C ARG A 36 -0.62 14.13 3.04
N GLU A 37 -0.68 13.96 1.72
CA GLU A 37 0.39 14.29 0.77
C GLU A 37 1.71 13.59 1.12
N LEU A 38 1.61 12.33 1.57
CA LEU A 38 2.74 11.49 1.92
C LEU A 38 3.03 10.48 0.82
N SER A 39 4.22 9.91 0.87
CA SER A 39 4.64 8.80 0.01
C SER A 39 4.59 7.47 0.76
N VAL A 40 4.48 6.36 0.03
CA VAL A 40 4.45 4.99 0.56
C VAL A 40 5.66 4.19 0.12
N LEU A 41 6.24 3.46 1.06
CA LEU A 41 7.22 2.39 0.82
C LEU A 41 6.53 1.03 1.11
N PRO A 42 6.00 0.32 0.09
CA PRO A 42 5.14 -0.85 0.27
C PRO A 42 5.96 -2.14 0.42
N HIS A 43 6.72 -2.28 1.51
CA HIS A 43 7.50 -3.50 1.78
C HIS A 43 6.64 -4.75 1.97
N CYS A 44 5.38 -4.59 2.38
CA CYS A 44 4.41 -5.66 2.41
C CYS A 44 4.03 -6.09 0.97
N SER A 45 4.29 -7.35 0.63
CA SER A 45 3.95 -7.91 -0.69
C SER A 45 2.45 -7.86 -1.01
N PHE A 46 1.60 -7.88 0.01
CA PHE A 46 0.16 -7.68 -0.16
C PHE A 46 -0.15 -6.25 -0.66
N ILE A 47 0.47 -5.24 -0.06
CA ILE A 47 0.27 -3.83 -0.44
C ILE A 47 0.89 -3.54 -1.81
N SER A 48 2.12 -4.00 -2.09
CA SER A 48 2.71 -3.82 -3.42
C SER A 48 1.87 -4.49 -4.50
N GLY A 49 1.42 -5.73 -4.26
CA GLY A 49 0.50 -6.42 -5.17
C GLY A 49 -0.86 -5.73 -5.31
N TYR A 50 -1.35 -5.07 -4.25
CA TYR A 50 -2.57 -4.24 -4.33
C TYR A 50 -2.35 -3.04 -5.26
N ILE A 51 -1.25 -2.31 -5.11
CA ILE A 51 -0.91 -1.17 -5.97
C ILE A 51 -0.75 -1.61 -7.43
N GLN A 52 -0.16 -2.77 -7.72
CA GLN A 52 -0.07 -3.28 -9.10
C GLN A 52 -1.44 -3.50 -9.78
N ARG A 53 -2.47 -3.83 -9.00
CA ARG A 53 -3.84 -4.03 -9.50
C ARG A 53 -4.68 -2.75 -9.51
N HIS A 54 -4.17 -1.69 -8.87
CA HIS A 54 -4.83 -0.41 -8.63
C HIS A 54 -3.83 0.70 -8.93
N ASP A 55 -3.62 0.95 -10.22
CA ASP A 55 -2.60 1.86 -10.74
C ASP A 55 -2.80 3.31 -10.30
N GLU A 56 -4.02 3.66 -9.85
CA GLU A 56 -4.30 4.94 -9.24
C GLU A 56 -3.39 5.23 -8.03
N TYR A 57 -2.89 4.22 -7.32
CA TYR A 57 -2.02 4.40 -6.15
C TYR A 57 -0.52 4.42 -6.49
N LEU A 58 -0.15 4.17 -7.75
CA LEU A 58 1.26 4.11 -8.15
C LEU A 58 1.99 5.44 -7.92
N GLU A 59 1.27 6.56 -8.01
CA GLU A 59 1.81 7.90 -7.74
C GLU A 59 2.30 8.09 -6.29
N LEU A 60 1.77 7.32 -5.34
CA LEU A 60 2.18 7.41 -3.94
C LEU A 60 3.56 6.80 -3.69
N VAL A 61 4.05 5.95 -4.60
CA VAL A 61 5.37 5.34 -4.48
C VAL A 61 6.41 6.21 -5.21
N PRO A 62 7.48 6.68 -4.53
CA PRO A 62 8.52 7.49 -5.14
C PRO A 62 9.06 6.82 -6.40
N THR A 63 9.14 7.58 -7.50
CA THR A 63 9.47 7.02 -8.83
C THR A 63 10.81 6.29 -8.85
N ASP A 64 11.80 6.80 -8.13
CA ASP A 64 13.14 6.22 -7.97
C ASP A 64 13.17 4.94 -7.13
N ARG A 65 12.08 4.63 -6.41
CA ARG A 65 11.96 3.46 -5.53
C ARG A 65 11.03 2.37 -6.08
N ARG A 66 10.25 2.62 -7.13
CA ARG A 66 9.25 1.66 -7.66
C ARG A 66 9.84 0.30 -8.03
N ALA A 67 11.01 0.30 -8.66
CA ALA A 67 11.72 -0.92 -9.05
C ALA A 67 12.06 -1.83 -7.85
N GLU A 68 12.29 -1.27 -6.64
CA GLU A 68 12.51 -2.04 -5.41
C GLU A 68 11.28 -2.88 -5.04
N PHE A 69 10.08 -2.40 -5.37
CA PHE A 69 8.80 -3.00 -5.00
C PHE A 69 8.14 -3.76 -6.16
N GLY A 70 8.81 -3.87 -7.31
CA GLY A 70 8.27 -4.49 -8.52
C GLY A 70 7.07 -3.73 -9.11
N LEU A 71 7.13 -2.38 -9.04
CA LEU A 71 6.12 -1.44 -9.53
C LEU A 71 6.64 -0.62 -10.72
#